data_AF-A0A4S8KQX0-F1
#
_entry.id   AF-A0A4S8KQX0-F1
#
_cell.length_a   1.000
_cell.length_b   1.000
_cell.length_c   1.000
_cell.angle_alpha   90.00
_cell.angle_beta   90.00
_cell.angle_gamma   90.00
#
_symmetry.space_group_name_H-M   'P 1'
#
loop_
_entity.id
_entity.type
_entity.pdbx_description
1 polymer ?
#
loop_
_entity_poly.entity_id
_entity_poly.type
_entity_poly.pdbx_seq_one_letter_code
_entity_poly.pdbx_strand_id
1 'polypeptide(L)'
;MSSSESPIDLPLERSLYVGNFFRGILYGIELFTFAQAAHCILNSGGIRSSPGSRVFYVAYGAVLLAMVTIAVTTDALWGQFMWIDHRNYPGGPLGYFSATTSMWMNVFGSAADATANILGDGLLLYRCYMIWGSRFWIIALPGLVYLASSVLVIITVVESALPGAFLLNGNAANFGVPWVSLSVSLNVIVTAMICARLLMMRQMTLSVMTPEMGQMYTSIMAILVESALPFSLVGLGFVITYAKDSPTADAFAYVWGMFCSLSPQMIILRVAMGRGWSKETVQQVDSGSLIFAPAYSSTGRSGTQSTPVASLQTTIRPEHSNGSLKELNSNEITV
;
A
#
# COMPACT_ATOMS: atom_id res chain seq x y z
N MET A 1 -35.05 -31.07 23.43
CA MET A 1 -33.98 -31.13 24.46
C MET A 1 -33.01 -30.01 24.14
N SER A 2 -33.06 -28.94 24.95
CA SER A 2 -32.20 -27.76 24.83
C SER A 2 -30.77 -28.16 25.16
N SER A 3 -29.93 -28.29 24.14
CA SER A 3 -28.48 -28.34 24.30
C SER A 3 -28.06 -27.04 24.99
N SER A 4 -27.44 -27.18 26.15
CA SER A 4 -26.82 -26.10 26.91
C SER A 4 -25.75 -25.43 26.05
N GLU A 5 -26.11 -24.34 25.38
CA GLU A 5 -25.15 -23.40 24.78
C GLU A 5 -24.20 -22.96 25.90
N SER A 6 -22.90 -23.14 25.71
CA SER A 6 -21.94 -22.61 26.67
C SER A 6 -21.99 -21.08 26.61
N PRO A 7 -21.74 -20.36 27.72
CA PRO A 7 -21.83 -18.89 27.74
C PRO A 7 -20.88 -18.18 26.75
N ILE A 8 -19.95 -18.88 26.13
CA ILE A 8 -18.97 -18.37 25.15
C ILE A 8 -19.46 -18.53 23.70
N ASP A 9 -20.35 -19.49 23.44
CA ASP A 9 -20.79 -19.85 22.08
C ASP A 9 -21.63 -18.73 21.45
N LEU A 10 -22.59 -18.18 22.19
CA LEU A 10 -23.48 -17.14 21.68
C LEU A 10 -22.75 -15.81 21.36
N PRO A 11 -21.83 -15.30 22.20
CA PRO A 11 -20.99 -14.16 21.84
C PRO A 11 -20.12 -14.39 20.60
N LEU A 12 -19.58 -15.59 20.41
CA LEU A 12 -18.73 -15.93 19.27
C LEU A 12 -19.53 -15.93 17.96
N GLU A 13 -20.69 -16.60 17.95
CA GLU A 13 -21.59 -16.60 16.79
C GLU A 13 -22.00 -15.19 16.37
N ARG A 14 -22.31 -14.34 17.36
CA ARG A 14 -22.63 -12.93 17.11
C ARG A 14 -21.44 -12.18 16.51
N SER A 15 -20.23 -12.44 17.00
CA SER A 15 -19.02 -11.81 16.46
C SER A 15 -18.77 -12.20 15.01
N LEU A 16 -18.92 -13.48 14.67
CA LEU A 16 -18.77 -13.97 13.28
C LEU A 16 -19.79 -13.30 12.35
N TYR A 17 -21.05 -13.23 12.78
CA TYR A 17 -22.12 -12.60 12.00
C TYR A 17 -21.88 -11.11 11.78
N VAL A 18 -21.57 -10.37 12.86
CA VAL A 18 -21.28 -8.93 12.78
C VAL A 18 -20.03 -8.66 11.95
N GLY A 19 -18.97 -9.46 12.12
CA GLY A 19 -17.74 -9.37 11.33
C GLY A 19 -17.99 -9.54 9.85
N ASN A 20 -18.74 -10.57 9.46
CA ASN A 20 -19.09 -10.82 8.05
C ASN A 20 -19.94 -9.69 7.45
N PHE A 21 -20.86 -9.12 8.24
CA PHE A 21 -21.66 -7.97 7.81
C PHE A 21 -20.80 -6.73 7.54
N PHE A 22 -19.89 -6.37 8.44
CA PHE A 22 -18.95 -5.27 8.22
C PHE A 22 -18.01 -5.53 7.05
N ARG A 23 -17.54 -6.78 6.88
CA ARG A 23 -16.73 -7.20 5.73
C ARG A 23 -17.46 -6.96 4.41
N GLY A 24 -18.75 -7.26 4.33
CA GLY A 24 -19.58 -6.95 3.16
C GLY A 24 -19.71 -5.45 2.86
N ILE A 25 -19.84 -4.60 3.89
CA ILE A 25 -19.88 -3.13 3.71
C ILE A 25 -18.54 -2.62 3.17
N LEU A 26 -17.43 -3.07 3.76
CA LEU A 26 -16.08 -2.67 3.36
C LEU A 26 -15.77 -3.13 1.92
N TYR A 27 -16.21 -4.32 1.53
CA TYR A 27 -16.11 -4.78 0.16
C TYR A 27 -16.83 -3.86 -0.84
N GLY A 28 -17.99 -3.30 -0.47
CA GLY A 28 -18.67 -2.29 -1.29
C GLY A 28 -17.85 -1.02 -1.49
N ILE A 29 -17.15 -0.56 -0.45
CA ILE A 29 -16.23 0.58 -0.52
C ILE A 29 -15.02 0.25 -1.39
N GLU A 30 -14.50 -0.97 -1.28
CA GLU A 30 -13.41 -1.47 -2.11
C GLU A 30 -13.78 -1.46 -3.60
N LEU A 31 -14.94 -2.01 -3.96
CA LEU A 31 -15.47 -2.00 -5.32
C LEU A 31 -15.60 -0.57 -5.88
N PHE A 32 -16.15 0.35 -5.08
CA PHE A 32 -16.25 1.76 -5.45
C PHE A 32 -14.88 2.40 -5.69
N THR A 33 -13.93 2.15 -4.78
CA THR A 33 -12.56 2.68 -4.85
C THR A 33 -11.84 2.17 -6.11
N PHE A 34 -11.97 0.88 -6.42
CA PHE A 34 -11.43 0.29 -7.64
C PHE A 34 -12.08 0.89 -8.90
N ALA A 35 -13.41 0.99 -8.94
CA ALA A 35 -14.12 1.57 -10.08
C ALA A 35 -13.70 3.02 -10.34
N GLN A 36 -13.57 3.83 -9.29
CA GLN A 36 -13.10 5.20 -9.39
C GLN A 36 -11.63 5.26 -9.85
N ALA A 37 -10.78 4.37 -9.35
CA ALA A 37 -9.37 4.30 -9.73
C ALA A 37 -9.23 3.93 -11.22
N ALA A 38 -9.96 2.91 -11.67
CA ALA A 38 -10.00 2.49 -13.06
C ALA A 38 -10.51 3.62 -13.97
N HIS A 39 -11.61 4.27 -13.60
CA HIS A 39 -12.16 5.40 -14.36
C HIS A 39 -11.14 6.55 -14.48
N CYS A 40 -10.45 6.89 -13.41
CA CYS A 40 -9.47 7.97 -13.43
C CYS A 40 -8.22 7.62 -14.28
N ILE A 41 -7.73 6.38 -14.20
CA ILE A 41 -6.58 5.94 -15.00
C ILE A 41 -6.91 5.88 -16.49
N LEU A 42 -8.13 5.43 -16.83
CA LEU A 42 -8.59 5.28 -18.22
C LEU A 42 -8.98 6.62 -18.85
N ASN A 43 -9.74 7.46 -18.15
CA ASN A 43 -10.32 8.67 -18.73
C ASN A 43 -9.49 9.93 -18.53
N SER A 44 -8.72 10.04 -17.44
CA SER A 44 -8.08 11.32 -17.08
C SER A 44 -6.60 11.41 -17.47
N GLY A 45 -6.00 10.36 -18.06
CA GLY A 45 -4.56 10.36 -18.38
C GLY A 45 -3.68 10.67 -17.15
N GLY A 46 -4.20 10.46 -15.93
CA GLY A 46 -3.70 11.01 -14.67
C GLY A 46 -2.36 10.46 -14.20
N ILE A 47 -1.81 9.49 -14.93
CA ILE A 47 -0.43 9.06 -14.76
C ILE A 47 0.32 9.47 -16.02
N ARG A 48 1.32 10.34 -15.86
CA ARG A 48 2.33 10.69 -16.87
C ARG A 48 3.27 9.50 -17.17
N SER A 49 2.76 8.28 -17.05
CA SER A 49 3.47 7.03 -17.32
C SER A 49 3.03 6.44 -18.65
N SER A 50 3.88 5.58 -19.18
CA SER A 50 3.60 4.85 -20.41
C SER A 50 2.23 4.14 -20.31
N PRO A 51 1.49 4.02 -21.42
CA PRO A 51 0.19 3.33 -21.44
C PRO A 51 0.28 1.91 -20.86
N GLY A 52 1.42 1.23 -20.98
CA GLY A 52 1.64 -0.10 -20.38
C GLY A 52 1.66 -0.10 -18.84
N SER A 53 2.23 0.92 -18.21
CA SER A 53 2.22 1.02 -16.73
C SER A 53 0.82 1.28 -16.18
N ARG A 54 0.00 2.05 -16.90
CA ARG A 54 -1.42 2.28 -16.55
C ARG A 54 -2.24 1.01 -16.56
N VAL A 55 -2.12 0.22 -17.64
CA VAL A 55 -2.80 -1.07 -17.76
C VAL A 55 -2.34 -2.05 -16.68
N PHE A 56 -1.04 -2.06 -16.34
CA PHE A 56 -0.51 -2.89 -15.26
C PHE A 56 -1.19 -2.60 -13.90
N TYR A 57 -1.30 -1.32 -13.50
CA TYR A 57 -1.95 -0.98 -12.21
C TYR A 57 -3.44 -1.32 -12.18
N VAL A 58 -4.16 -1.13 -13.30
CA VAL A 58 -5.58 -1.51 -13.39
C VAL A 58 -5.75 -3.03 -13.33
N ALA A 59 -4.94 -3.77 -14.09
CA ALA A 59 -4.96 -5.24 -14.07
C ALA A 59 -4.63 -5.79 -12.68
N TYR A 60 -3.61 -5.22 -12.02
CA TYR A 60 -3.24 -5.58 -10.65
C TYR A 60 -4.38 -5.34 -9.65
N GLY A 61 -5.01 -4.16 -9.72
CA GLY A 61 -6.18 -3.85 -8.90
C GLY A 61 -7.37 -4.78 -9.17
N ALA A 62 -7.58 -5.17 -10.44
CA ALA A 62 -8.65 -6.10 -10.81
C ALA A 62 -8.41 -7.51 -10.26
N VAL A 63 -7.15 -7.98 -10.27
CA VAL A 63 -6.77 -9.27 -9.66
C VAL A 63 -6.98 -9.24 -8.15
N LEU A 64 -6.56 -8.15 -7.48
CA LEU A 64 -6.82 -7.96 -6.05
C LEU A 64 -8.33 -8.01 -5.74
N LEU A 65 -9.13 -7.24 -6.48
CA LEU A 65 -10.57 -7.22 -6.32
C LEU A 65 -11.16 -8.62 -6.51
N ALA A 66 -10.76 -9.35 -7.56
CA ALA A 66 -11.26 -10.69 -7.83
C ALA A 66 -10.95 -11.68 -6.69
N MET A 67 -9.74 -11.62 -6.12
CA MET A 67 -9.36 -12.47 -4.98
C MET A 67 -10.20 -12.15 -3.73
N VAL A 68 -10.40 -10.86 -3.44
CA VAL A 68 -11.27 -10.46 -2.32
C VAL A 68 -12.73 -10.84 -2.57
N THR A 69 -13.24 -10.69 -3.78
CA THR A 69 -14.60 -11.12 -4.16
C THR A 69 -14.80 -12.61 -3.89
N ILE A 70 -13.82 -13.44 -4.27
CA ILE A 70 -13.85 -14.89 -4.00
C ILE A 70 -13.91 -15.15 -2.50
N ALA A 71 -13.04 -14.49 -1.72
CA ALA A 71 -13.00 -14.66 -0.27
C ALA A 71 -14.35 -14.28 0.38
N VAL A 72 -14.89 -13.10 0.07
CA VAL A 72 -16.18 -12.63 0.62
C VAL A 72 -17.34 -13.53 0.22
N THR A 73 -17.38 -13.98 -1.03
CA THR A 73 -18.46 -14.84 -1.52
C THR A 73 -18.41 -16.18 -0.81
N THR A 74 -17.22 -16.72 -0.59
CA THR A 74 -17.01 -17.97 0.15
C THR A 74 -17.44 -17.82 1.61
N ASP A 75 -17.06 -16.72 2.28
CA ASP A 75 -17.47 -16.43 3.66
C ASP A 75 -19.00 -16.28 3.78
N ALA A 76 -19.64 -15.64 2.80
CA ALA A 76 -21.09 -15.48 2.76
C ALA A 76 -21.82 -16.83 2.56
N LEU A 77 -21.35 -17.66 1.63
CA LEU A 77 -21.90 -19.01 1.40
C LEU A 77 -21.68 -19.92 2.61
N TRP A 78 -20.51 -19.85 3.23
CA TRP A 78 -20.22 -20.62 4.43
C TRP A 78 -21.12 -20.18 5.60
N GLY A 79 -21.32 -18.87 5.75
CA GLY A 79 -22.30 -18.33 6.69
C GLY A 79 -23.73 -18.84 6.43
N GLN A 80 -24.17 -18.87 5.18
CA GLN A 80 -25.48 -19.43 4.82
C GLN A 80 -25.59 -20.91 5.24
N PHE A 81 -24.58 -21.73 4.93
CA PHE A 81 -24.61 -23.14 5.31
C PHE A 81 -24.63 -23.33 6.82
N MET A 82 -23.89 -22.50 7.56
CA MET A 82 -23.78 -22.56 9.01
C MET A 82 -25.07 -22.12 9.72
N TRP A 83 -25.66 -20.98 9.33
CA TRP A 83 -26.79 -20.38 10.03
C TRP A 83 -28.18 -20.79 9.50
N ILE A 84 -28.28 -21.17 8.23
CA ILE A 84 -29.55 -21.47 7.56
C ILE A 84 -29.69 -22.98 7.32
N ASP A 85 -28.82 -23.55 6.48
CA ASP A 85 -29.05 -24.91 5.97
C ASP A 85 -28.74 -26.00 7.01
N HIS A 86 -27.69 -25.81 7.82
CA HIS A 86 -27.23 -26.79 8.82
C HIS A 86 -27.35 -26.27 10.26
N ARG A 87 -28.36 -25.45 10.54
CA ARG A 87 -28.58 -24.87 11.89
C ARG A 87 -28.72 -25.93 13.00
N ASN A 88 -29.28 -27.08 12.68
CA ASN A 88 -29.53 -28.18 13.64
C ASN A 88 -28.41 -29.23 13.65
N TYR A 89 -27.22 -28.92 13.12
CA TYR A 89 -26.07 -29.81 13.17
C TYR A 89 -25.70 -30.15 14.62
N PRO A 90 -25.18 -31.37 14.92
CA PRO A 90 -24.74 -31.72 16.28
C PRO A 90 -23.70 -30.72 16.80
N GLY A 91 -24.01 -30.01 17.89
CA GLY A 91 -23.17 -28.91 18.40
C GLY A 91 -23.54 -27.52 17.89
N GLY A 92 -24.66 -27.37 17.17
CA GLY A 92 -25.15 -26.10 16.66
C GLY A 92 -24.31 -25.53 15.50
N PRO A 93 -24.50 -24.25 15.17
CA PRO A 93 -23.75 -23.56 14.12
C PRO A 93 -22.22 -23.61 14.34
N LEU A 94 -21.74 -23.47 15.57
CA LEU A 94 -20.30 -23.60 15.89
C LEU A 94 -19.76 -25.03 15.76
N GLY A 95 -20.59 -26.05 16.01
CA GLY A 95 -20.23 -27.45 15.72
C GLY A 95 -20.00 -27.66 14.22
N TYR A 96 -20.83 -27.03 13.37
CA TYR A 96 -20.63 -27.03 11.93
C TYR A 96 -19.39 -26.22 11.51
N PHE A 97 -19.12 -25.07 12.15
CA PHE A 97 -17.94 -24.24 11.92
C PHE A 97 -16.64 -25.03 12.06
N SER A 98 -16.46 -25.71 13.19
CA SER A 98 -15.25 -26.48 13.51
C SER A 98 -15.09 -27.75 12.65
N ALA A 99 -16.20 -28.39 12.28
CA ALA A 99 -16.19 -29.58 11.42
C ALA A 99 -15.91 -29.27 9.94
N THR A 100 -16.21 -28.04 9.50
CA THR A 100 -16.21 -27.65 8.08
C THR A 100 -15.01 -26.79 7.69
N THR A 101 -14.11 -26.46 8.62
CA THR A 101 -12.92 -25.64 8.36
C THR A 101 -12.05 -26.20 7.22
N SER A 102 -11.96 -27.53 7.11
CA SER A 102 -11.18 -28.21 6.05
C SER A 102 -11.93 -28.42 4.74
N MET A 103 -13.19 -27.99 4.65
CA MET A 103 -13.96 -28.12 3.42
C MET A 103 -13.30 -27.30 2.30
N TRP A 104 -13.22 -27.88 1.10
CA TRP A 104 -12.54 -27.29 -0.05
C TRP A 104 -12.94 -25.83 -0.31
N MET A 105 -14.20 -25.49 -0.06
CA MET A 105 -14.74 -24.14 -0.27
C MET A 105 -14.10 -23.15 0.72
N ASN A 106 -14.07 -23.48 2.02
CA ASN A 106 -13.45 -22.62 3.04
C ASN A 106 -11.94 -22.43 2.76
N VAL A 107 -11.24 -23.53 2.47
CA VAL A 107 -9.82 -23.50 2.10
C VAL A 107 -9.56 -22.62 0.88
N PHE A 108 -10.43 -22.69 -0.14
CA PHE A 108 -10.32 -21.87 -1.33
C PHE A 108 -10.52 -20.38 -1.02
N GLY A 109 -11.50 -20.02 -0.17
CA GLY A 109 -11.71 -18.65 0.29
C GLY A 109 -10.54 -18.11 1.10
N SER A 110 -10.03 -18.89 2.06
CA SER A 110 -8.87 -18.50 2.86
C SER A 110 -7.59 -18.36 2.03
N ALA A 111 -7.38 -19.23 1.03
CA ALA A 111 -6.27 -19.11 0.09
C ALA A 111 -6.38 -17.84 -0.78
N ALA A 112 -7.59 -17.47 -1.20
CA ALA A 112 -7.83 -16.23 -1.92
C ALA A 112 -7.55 -14.99 -1.05
N ASP A 113 -7.99 -15.00 0.22
CA ASP A 113 -7.72 -13.92 1.19
C ASP A 113 -6.23 -13.78 1.48
N ALA A 114 -5.52 -14.89 1.68
CA ALA A 114 -4.07 -14.92 1.84
C ALA A 114 -3.33 -14.36 0.62
N THR A 115 -3.77 -14.74 -0.59
CA THR A 115 -3.18 -14.23 -1.83
C THR A 115 -3.43 -12.72 -1.97
N ALA A 116 -4.63 -12.25 -1.64
CA ALA A 116 -4.95 -10.83 -1.65
C ALA A 116 -4.09 -10.04 -0.65
N ASN A 117 -3.86 -10.58 0.55
CA ASN A 117 -2.98 -9.99 1.56
C ASN A 117 -1.52 -9.90 1.07
N ILE A 118 -0.95 -11.00 0.55
CA ILE A 118 0.42 -11.03 0.01
C ILE A 118 0.60 -10.03 -1.13
N LEU A 119 -0.40 -9.91 -2.01
CA LEU A 119 -0.41 -8.92 -3.08
C LEU A 119 -0.50 -7.50 -2.48
N GLY A 120 -1.44 -7.24 -1.57
CA GLY A 120 -1.59 -5.94 -0.91
C GLY A 120 -0.31 -5.43 -0.26
N ASP A 121 0.32 -6.27 0.58
CA ASP A 121 1.60 -5.98 1.24
C ASP A 121 2.74 -5.82 0.21
N GLY A 122 2.75 -6.63 -0.85
CA GLY A 122 3.71 -6.54 -1.94
C GLY A 122 3.64 -5.21 -2.71
N LEU A 123 2.43 -4.67 -2.94
CA LEU A 123 2.25 -3.38 -3.61
C LEU A 123 2.76 -2.22 -2.74
N LEU A 124 2.52 -2.28 -1.42
CA LEU A 124 3.06 -1.31 -0.45
C LEU A 124 4.60 -1.33 -0.46
N LEU A 125 5.20 -2.52 -0.46
CA LEU A 125 6.65 -2.68 -0.53
C LEU A 125 7.23 -2.16 -1.84
N TYR A 126 6.61 -2.49 -2.98
CA TYR A 126 7.01 -1.99 -4.30
C TYR A 126 6.99 -0.47 -4.36
N ARG A 127 5.98 0.18 -3.75
CA ARG A 127 5.91 1.64 -3.67
C ARG A 127 7.04 2.24 -2.84
N CYS A 128 7.33 1.65 -1.68
CA CYS A 128 8.47 2.07 -0.86
C CYS A 128 9.77 1.98 -1.68
N TYR A 129 9.93 0.90 -2.44
CA TYR A 129 11.08 0.71 -3.32
C TYR A 129 11.23 1.78 -4.39
N MET A 130 10.12 2.13 -5.04
CA MET A 130 10.09 3.18 -6.05
C MET A 130 10.41 4.57 -5.46
N ILE A 131 9.88 4.90 -4.29
CA ILE A 131 10.05 6.22 -3.63
C ILE A 131 11.49 6.44 -3.14
N TRP A 132 12.17 5.38 -2.71
CA TRP A 132 13.56 5.43 -2.28
C TRP A 132 14.59 5.35 -3.42
N GLY A 133 14.14 5.42 -4.68
CA GLY A 133 15.03 5.45 -5.84
C GLY A 133 15.81 4.14 -6.01
N SER A 134 15.17 2.99 -5.77
CA SER A 134 15.76 1.66 -5.99
C SER A 134 16.93 1.28 -5.07
N ARG A 135 17.08 1.92 -3.90
CA ARG A 135 18.12 1.58 -2.91
C ARG A 135 17.76 0.35 -2.10
N PHE A 136 18.17 -0.83 -2.56
CA PHE A 136 17.85 -2.13 -1.96
C PHE A 136 18.17 -2.25 -0.47
N TRP A 137 19.25 -1.62 0.02
CA TRP A 137 19.69 -1.76 1.42
C TRP A 137 18.65 -1.25 2.43
N ILE A 138 17.89 -0.21 2.05
CA ILE A 138 16.88 0.41 2.91
C ILE A 138 15.60 -0.44 2.97
N ILE A 139 15.38 -1.28 1.96
CA ILE A 139 14.16 -2.09 1.78
C ILE A 139 14.39 -3.53 2.24
N ALA A 140 15.63 -3.91 2.54
CA ALA A 140 15.98 -5.23 3.05
C ALA A 140 15.18 -5.59 4.32
N LEU A 141 15.04 -4.64 5.26
CA LEU A 141 14.29 -4.85 6.49
C LEU A 141 12.77 -5.05 6.24
N PRO A 142 12.05 -4.12 5.57
CA PRO A 142 10.66 -4.35 5.20
C PRO A 142 10.46 -5.60 4.34
N GLY A 143 11.40 -5.90 3.44
CA GLY A 143 11.36 -7.10 2.62
C GLY A 143 11.46 -8.38 3.43
N LEU A 144 12.30 -8.41 4.47
CA LEU A 144 12.40 -9.56 5.38
C LEU A 144 11.11 -9.76 6.18
N VAL A 145 10.52 -8.67 6.69
CA VAL A 145 9.23 -8.71 7.40
C VAL A 145 8.11 -9.19 6.48
N TYR A 146 8.10 -8.74 5.23
CA TYR A 146 7.14 -9.18 4.21
C TYR A 146 7.25 -10.68 3.93
N LEU A 147 8.47 -11.20 3.76
CA LEU A 147 8.69 -12.64 3.58
C LEU A 147 8.23 -13.44 4.79
N ALA A 148 8.54 -12.97 6.00
CA ALA A 148 8.08 -13.63 7.23
C ALA A 148 6.55 -13.64 7.32
N SER A 149 5.88 -12.51 7.04
CA SER A 149 4.42 -12.40 6.99
C SER A 149 3.81 -13.36 5.96
N SER A 150 4.40 -13.42 4.76
CA SER A 150 3.94 -14.28 3.66
C SER A 150 4.06 -15.77 3.99
N VAL A 151 5.14 -16.17 4.66
CA VAL A 151 5.31 -17.56 5.11
C VAL A 151 4.26 -17.91 6.16
N LEU A 152 4.00 -17.02 7.13
CA LEU A 152 3.04 -17.27 8.18
C LEU A 152 1.60 -17.38 7.67
N VAL A 153 1.19 -16.52 6.72
CA VAL A 153 -0.15 -16.64 6.14
C VAL A 153 -0.34 -17.91 5.31
N ILE A 154 0.72 -18.39 4.65
CA ILE A 154 0.65 -19.67 3.93
C ILE A 154 0.52 -20.82 4.93
N ILE A 155 1.27 -20.78 6.03
CA ILE A 155 1.18 -21.78 7.10
C ILE A 155 -0.23 -21.80 7.69
N THR A 156 -0.81 -20.64 8.01
CA THR A 156 -2.18 -20.58 8.58
C THR A 156 -3.21 -21.20 7.64
N VAL A 157 -3.13 -20.96 6.33
CA VAL A 157 -4.04 -21.56 5.34
C VAL A 157 -3.85 -23.07 5.24
N VAL A 158 -2.61 -23.56 5.27
CA VAL A 158 -2.32 -25.00 5.21
C VAL A 158 -2.82 -25.72 6.46
N GLU A 159 -2.64 -25.13 7.65
CA GLU A 159 -3.17 -25.65 8.91
C GLU A 159 -4.71 -25.67 8.90
N SER A 160 -5.37 -24.64 8.36
CA SER A 160 -6.83 -24.65 8.18
C SER A 160 -7.31 -25.75 7.24
N ALA A 161 -6.52 -26.11 6.22
CA ALA A 161 -6.86 -27.15 5.26
C ALA A 161 -6.66 -28.57 5.80
N LEU A 162 -5.68 -28.79 6.68
CA LEU A 162 -5.36 -30.09 7.27
C LEU A 162 -5.41 -30.02 8.80
N PRO A 163 -6.61 -30.06 9.42
CA PRO A 163 -6.76 -30.17 10.86
C PRO A 163 -6.19 -31.53 11.32
N GLY A 164 -4.92 -31.54 11.72
CA GLY A 164 -4.18 -32.76 12.10
C GLY A 164 -2.87 -33.01 11.35
N ALA A 165 -2.44 -32.15 10.42
CA ALA A 165 -1.07 -32.21 9.88
C ALA A 165 -0.07 -31.65 10.90
N PHE A 166 0.36 -32.52 11.83
CA PHE A 166 1.42 -32.34 12.80
C PHE A 166 2.78 -31.86 12.23
N LEU A 167 2.95 -30.64 11.72
CA LEU A 167 4.30 -30.07 11.57
C LEU A 167 4.89 -29.62 12.91
N LEU A 168 4.07 -29.57 13.98
CA LEU A 168 4.50 -29.35 15.36
C LEU A 168 3.77 -30.32 16.31
N ASN A 169 4.39 -31.47 16.60
CA ASN A 169 4.08 -32.31 17.78
C ASN A 169 4.39 -31.59 19.12
N GLY A 170 4.33 -30.26 19.15
CA GLY A 170 4.69 -29.41 20.27
C GLY A 170 4.03 -28.05 20.11
N ASN A 171 2.94 -27.86 20.86
CA ASN A 171 2.13 -26.66 21.00
C ASN A 171 1.44 -26.19 19.70
N ALA A 172 0.11 -26.09 19.76
CA ALA A 172 -0.70 -25.30 18.83
C ALA A 172 -0.26 -23.82 18.94
N ALA A 173 0.80 -23.46 18.22
CA ALA A 173 1.22 -22.08 18.10
C ALA A 173 0.21 -21.40 17.17
N ASN A 174 -0.62 -20.53 17.73
CA ASN A 174 -1.59 -19.75 16.97
C ASN A 174 -0.84 -18.78 16.02
N PHE A 175 -0.54 -19.23 14.80
CA PHE A 175 0.23 -18.47 13.79
C PHE A 175 -0.48 -17.20 13.29
N GLY A 176 -1.79 -17.06 13.54
CA GLY A 176 -2.55 -15.86 13.21
C GLY A 176 -2.06 -14.61 13.91
N VAL A 177 -1.70 -14.67 15.21
CA VAL A 177 -1.26 -13.48 15.95
C VAL A 177 0.10 -12.96 15.46
N PRO A 178 1.13 -13.81 15.29
CA PRO A 178 2.39 -13.39 14.68
C PRO A 178 2.20 -12.84 13.25
N TRP A 179 1.34 -13.47 12.44
CA TRP A 179 1.05 -13.00 11.08
C TRP A 179 0.46 -11.59 11.08
N VAL A 180 -0.63 -11.36 11.81
CA VAL A 180 -1.28 -10.04 11.87
C VAL A 180 -0.32 -8.99 12.44
N SER A 181 0.45 -9.35 13.47
CA SER A 181 1.43 -8.43 14.07
C SER A 181 2.53 -8.03 13.09
N LEU A 182 3.04 -8.97 12.28
CA LEU A 182 4.06 -8.69 11.27
C LEU A 182 3.50 -7.87 10.11
N SER A 183 2.29 -8.14 9.64
CA SER A 183 1.66 -7.36 8.57
C SER A 183 1.33 -5.92 9.04
N VAL A 184 0.83 -5.75 10.28
CA VAL A 184 0.67 -4.42 10.91
C VAL A 184 2.02 -3.70 11.02
N SER A 185 3.05 -4.37 11.52
CA SER A 185 4.39 -3.79 11.65
C SER A 185 4.97 -3.39 10.30
N LEU A 186 4.81 -4.23 9.27
CA LEU A 186 5.22 -3.93 7.90
C LEU A 186 4.57 -2.64 7.40
N ASN A 187 3.25 -2.52 7.56
CA ASN A 187 2.50 -1.36 7.10
C ASN A 187 2.94 -0.07 7.82
N VAL A 188 3.15 -0.13 9.14
CA VAL A 188 3.67 0.99 9.93
C VAL A 188 5.08 1.38 9.50
N ILE A 189 6.00 0.42 9.35
CA ILE A 189 7.38 0.66 8.93
C ILE A 189 7.41 1.28 7.53
N VAL A 190 6.69 0.70 6.57
CA VAL A 190 6.63 1.20 5.19
C VAL A 190 6.05 2.61 5.16
N THR A 191 4.95 2.87 5.87
CA THR A 191 4.33 4.20 5.95
C THR A 191 5.28 5.22 6.57
N ALA A 192 5.95 4.88 7.67
CA ALA A 192 6.93 5.73 8.32
C ALA A 192 8.12 6.05 7.39
N MET A 193 8.62 5.05 6.67
CA MET A 193 9.71 5.23 5.70
C MET A 193 9.31 6.14 4.53
N ILE A 194 8.08 6.00 4.02
CA ILE A 194 7.56 6.88 2.97
C ILE A 194 7.45 8.32 3.49
N CYS A 195 6.85 8.51 4.67
CA CYS A 195 6.73 9.81 5.31
C CYS A 195 8.10 10.47 5.58
N ALA A 196 9.07 9.72 6.09
CA ALA A 196 10.42 10.21 6.36
C ALA A 196 11.12 10.67 5.08
N ARG A 197 11.07 9.87 4.02
CA ARG A 197 11.65 10.25 2.71
C ARG A 197 10.98 11.51 2.16
N LEU A 198 9.67 11.63 2.32
CA LEU A 198 8.92 12.80 1.86
C LEU A 198 9.30 14.07 2.61
N LEU A 199 9.51 13.98 3.94
CA LEU A 199 10.00 15.09 4.74
C LEU A 199 11.43 15.49 4.36
N MET A 200 12.31 14.52 4.12
CA MET A 200 13.67 14.79 3.63
C MET A 200 13.65 15.53 2.29
N MET A 201 12.82 15.09 1.35
CA MET A 201 12.67 15.76 0.05
C MET A 201 12.11 17.17 0.21
N ARG A 202 11.09 17.34 1.04
CA ARG A 202 10.58 18.67 1.39
C ARG A 202 11.71 19.56 1.91
N GLN A 203 12.49 19.08 2.89
CA GLN A 203 13.59 19.85 3.50
C GLN A 203 14.68 20.23 2.50
N MET A 204 15.06 19.32 1.60
CA MET A 204 16.08 19.58 0.58
C MET A 204 15.62 20.61 -0.47
N THR A 205 14.32 20.66 -0.76
CA THR A 205 13.76 21.59 -1.75
C THR A 205 13.30 22.92 -1.14
N LEU A 206 13.31 23.09 0.19
CA LEU A 206 12.83 24.31 0.87
C LEU A 206 13.46 25.61 0.35
N SER A 207 14.69 25.58 -0.17
CA SER A 207 15.36 26.75 -0.75
C SER A 207 14.84 27.16 -2.14
N VAL A 208 14.06 26.30 -2.81
CA VAL A 208 13.59 26.49 -4.21
C VAL A 208 12.07 26.34 -4.33
N MET A 209 11.36 26.07 -3.24
CA MET A 209 9.98 25.58 -3.26
C MET A 209 8.94 26.69 -3.11
N THR A 210 7.94 26.71 -4.00
CA THR A 210 6.72 27.52 -3.84
C THR A 210 5.81 26.92 -2.75
N PRO A 211 5.01 27.75 -2.03
CA PRO A 211 4.10 27.28 -0.96
C PRO A 211 3.14 26.15 -1.40
N GLU A 212 2.74 26.16 -2.67
CA GLU A 212 1.84 25.16 -3.30
C GLU A 212 2.44 23.75 -3.30
N MET A 213 3.74 23.63 -3.57
CA MET A 213 4.42 22.33 -3.57
C MET A 213 4.54 21.78 -2.15
N GLY A 214 4.82 22.64 -1.16
CA GLY A 214 4.85 22.25 0.25
C GLY A 214 3.51 21.68 0.75
N GLN A 215 2.39 22.28 0.33
CA GLN A 215 1.04 21.79 0.63
C GLN A 215 0.72 20.45 -0.03
N MET A 216 1.24 20.20 -1.24
CA MET A 216 1.09 18.91 -1.92
C MET A 216 1.74 17.78 -1.10
N TYR A 217 2.97 17.98 -0.62
CA TYR A 217 3.67 16.98 0.19
C TYR A 217 2.96 16.68 1.51
N THR A 218 2.52 17.70 2.25
CA THR A 218 1.78 17.48 3.50
C THR A 218 0.42 16.84 3.27
N SER A 219 -0.29 17.20 2.18
CA SER A 219 -1.54 16.54 1.80
C SER A 219 -1.33 15.05 1.52
N ILE A 220 -0.27 14.68 0.80
CA ILE A 220 0.06 13.29 0.51
C ILE A 220 0.41 12.50 1.78
N MET A 221 1.21 13.08 2.68
CA MET A 221 1.51 12.43 3.97
C MET A 221 0.26 12.21 4.79
N ALA A 222 -0.61 13.23 4.88
CA ALA A 222 -1.86 13.12 5.61
C ALA A 222 -2.71 11.97 5.07
N ILE A 223 -2.82 11.84 3.74
CA ILE A 223 -3.57 10.77 3.08
C ILE A 223 -2.97 9.39 3.37
N LEU A 224 -1.64 9.24 3.29
CA LEU A 224 -0.98 7.96 3.57
C LEU A 224 -1.25 7.53 5.01
N VAL A 225 -1.08 8.45 5.96
CA VAL A 225 -1.37 8.20 7.38
C VAL A 225 -2.85 7.89 7.58
N GLU A 226 -3.76 8.67 7.01
CA GLU A 226 -5.20 8.45 7.08
C GLU A 226 -5.62 7.08 6.54
N SER A 227 -4.94 6.58 5.49
CA SER A 227 -5.19 5.26 4.93
C SER A 227 -4.52 4.09 5.66
N ALA A 228 -3.46 4.34 6.43
CA ALA A 228 -2.72 3.32 7.20
C ALA A 228 -3.23 3.18 8.64
N LEU A 229 -3.86 4.23 9.19
CA LEU A 229 -4.39 4.25 10.54
C LEU A 229 -5.49 3.20 10.78
N PRO A 230 -6.53 3.06 9.94
CA PRO A 230 -7.57 2.05 10.14
C PRO A 230 -7.01 0.63 10.15
N PHE A 231 -6.09 0.33 9.21
CA PHE A 231 -5.42 -0.97 9.14
C PHE A 231 -4.68 -1.31 10.44
N SER A 232 -3.88 -0.36 10.94
CA SER A 232 -3.05 -0.57 12.13
C SER A 232 -3.89 -0.62 13.42
N LEU A 233 -4.91 0.23 13.54
CA LEU A 233 -5.78 0.29 14.72
C LEU A 233 -6.64 -0.96 14.85
N VAL A 234 -7.25 -1.42 13.76
CA VAL A 234 -8.07 -2.65 13.76
C VAL A 234 -7.18 -3.87 14.00
N GLY A 235 -5.98 -3.92 13.40
CA GLY A 235 -5.02 -5.01 13.63
C GLY A 235 -4.54 -5.07 15.09
N LEU A 236 -4.26 -3.92 15.72
CA LEU A 236 -3.95 -3.86 17.15
C LEU A 236 -5.15 -4.30 18.01
N GLY A 237 -6.36 -3.89 17.63
CA GLY A 237 -7.60 -4.35 18.26
C GLY A 237 -7.75 -5.86 18.20
N PHE A 238 -7.46 -6.47 17.05
CA PHE A 238 -7.43 -7.93 16.89
C PHE A 238 -6.43 -8.58 17.85
N VAL A 239 -5.17 -8.12 17.86
CA VAL A 239 -4.13 -8.70 18.74
C VAL A 239 -4.52 -8.59 20.23
N ILE A 240 -5.11 -7.48 20.66
CA ILE A 240 -5.53 -7.28 22.05
C ILE A 240 -6.73 -8.16 22.42
N THR A 241 -7.73 -8.23 21.55
CA THR A 241 -8.94 -9.05 21.77
C THR A 241 -8.61 -10.53 21.76
N TYR A 242 -7.69 -10.94 20.89
CA TYR A 242 -7.14 -12.29 20.85
C TYR A 242 -6.33 -12.63 22.10
N ALA A 243 -5.45 -11.73 22.56
CA ALA A 243 -4.67 -11.94 23.79
C ALA A 243 -5.54 -12.05 25.06
N LYS A 244 -6.79 -11.60 24.99
CA LYS A 244 -7.80 -11.71 26.06
C LYS A 244 -8.72 -12.92 25.89
N ASP A 245 -8.49 -13.79 24.91
CA ASP A 245 -9.38 -14.88 24.51
C ASP A 245 -10.84 -14.43 24.36
N SER A 246 -11.02 -13.21 23.84
CA SER A 246 -12.35 -12.64 23.67
C SER A 246 -13.00 -13.20 22.40
N PRO A 247 -14.28 -13.61 22.45
CA PRO A 247 -15.02 -14.06 21.28
C PRO A 247 -15.21 -12.97 20.21
N THR A 248 -14.83 -11.72 20.52
CA THR A 248 -14.86 -10.58 19.58
C THR A 248 -13.68 -10.56 18.61
N ALA A 249 -12.65 -11.38 18.83
CA ALA A 249 -11.44 -11.39 18.01
C ALA A 249 -11.75 -11.65 16.52
N ASP A 250 -12.66 -12.57 16.21
CA ASP A 250 -12.97 -12.90 14.82
C ASP A 250 -13.66 -11.76 14.07
N ALA A 251 -14.48 -10.94 14.75
CA ALA A 251 -15.04 -9.74 14.10
C ALA A 251 -13.93 -8.78 13.68
N PHE A 252 -12.94 -8.55 14.56
CA PHE A 252 -11.79 -7.72 14.23
C PHE A 252 -10.95 -8.33 13.10
N ALA A 253 -10.82 -9.66 13.02
CA ALA A 253 -10.10 -10.33 11.95
C ALA A 253 -10.75 -10.09 10.58
N TYR A 254 -12.08 -10.25 10.46
CA TYR A 254 -12.80 -10.01 9.19
C TYR A 254 -12.68 -8.56 8.71
N VAL A 255 -12.78 -7.61 9.64
CA VAL A 255 -12.64 -6.18 9.36
C VAL A 255 -11.21 -5.85 8.99
N TRP A 256 -10.21 -6.39 9.71
CA TRP A 256 -8.80 -6.18 9.42
C TRP A 256 -8.40 -6.73 8.05
N GLY A 257 -8.85 -7.94 7.71
CA GLY A 257 -8.59 -8.59 6.42
C GLY A 257 -8.96 -7.69 5.23
N MET A 258 -10.09 -6.97 5.33
CA MET A 258 -10.52 -6.01 4.30
C MET A 258 -9.57 -4.82 4.15
N PHE A 259 -9.06 -4.29 5.27
CA PHE A 259 -8.12 -3.18 5.22
C PHE A 259 -6.77 -3.54 4.57
N CYS A 260 -6.40 -4.84 4.52
CA CYS A 260 -5.21 -5.31 3.80
C CYS A 260 -5.25 -4.95 2.31
N SER A 261 -6.42 -5.09 1.67
CA SER A 261 -6.62 -4.82 0.25
C SER A 261 -7.08 -3.38 -0.01
N LEU A 262 -7.92 -2.85 0.89
CA LEU A 262 -8.52 -1.53 0.74
C LEU A 262 -7.49 -0.40 0.90
N SER A 263 -6.52 -0.53 1.81
CA SER A 263 -5.48 0.50 2.01
C SER A 263 -4.60 0.69 0.76
N PRO A 264 -4.01 -0.36 0.14
CA PRO A 264 -3.29 -0.23 -1.12
C PRO A 264 -4.13 0.37 -2.25
N GLN A 265 -5.41 -0.01 -2.36
CA GLN A 265 -6.32 0.50 -3.39
C GLN A 265 -6.67 1.97 -3.22
N MET A 266 -6.95 2.43 -2.00
CA MET A 266 -7.14 3.86 -1.72
C MET A 266 -5.91 4.67 -2.14
N ILE A 267 -4.72 4.15 -1.87
CA ILE A 267 -3.48 4.80 -2.31
C ILE A 267 -3.37 4.78 -3.85
N ILE A 268 -3.76 3.70 -4.56
CA ILE A 268 -3.79 3.67 -6.04
C ILE A 268 -4.73 4.75 -6.58
N LEU A 269 -5.95 4.82 -6.06
CA LEU A 269 -6.94 5.81 -6.48
C LEU A 269 -6.38 7.24 -6.34
N ARG A 270 -5.69 7.52 -5.24
CA ARG A 270 -5.10 8.85 -4.99
C ARG A 270 -3.94 9.16 -5.94
N VAL A 271 -3.11 8.16 -6.25
CA VAL A 271 -2.06 8.29 -7.28
C VAL A 271 -2.68 8.54 -8.66
N ALA A 272 -3.73 7.81 -9.01
CA ALA A 272 -4.45 7.96 -10.27
C ALA A 272 -5.07 9.35 -10.47
N MET A 273 -5.59 9.96 -9.40
CA MET A 273 -6.16 11.31 -9.42
C MET A 273 -5.11 12.44 -9.55
N GLY A 274 -3.86 12.12 -9.94
CA GLY A 274 -2.81 13.11 -10.16
C GLY A 274 -2.22 13.71 -8.88
N ARG A 275 -2.50 13.10 -7.71
CA ARG A 275 -1.89 13.46 -6.42
C ARG A 275 -0.75 12.51 -6.02
N GLY A 276 -0.28 11.66 -6.93
CA GLY A 276 0.80 10.71 -6.69
C GLY A 276 2.03 10.91 -7.57
N TRP A 277 3.19 10.54 -7.04
CA TRP A 277 4.50 10.70 -7.68
C TRP A 277 4.77 9.61 -8.74
N SER A 278 5.30 10.00 -9.90
CA SER A 278 5.79 9.06 -10.93
C SER A 278 7.32 8.95 -10.87
N LYS A 279 7.88 7.85 -11.41
CA LYS A 279 9.33 7.58 -11.45
C LYS A 279 10.13 8.76 -12.02
N GLU A 280 9.55 9.42 -13.01
CA GLU A 280 10.10 10.58 -13.70
C GLU A 280 10.23 11.78 -12.75
N THR A 281 9.27 11.98 -11.83
CA THR A 281 9.32 13.08 -10.86
C THR A 281 10.38 12.81 -9.78
N VAL A 282 10.55 11.56 -9.36
CA VAL A 282 11.61 11.17 -8.41
C VAL A 282 12.98 11.40 -9.03
N GLN A 283 13.19 10.95 -10.26
CA GLN A 283 14.46 11.09 -10.98
C GLN A 283 14.78 12.55 -11.31
N GLN A 284 13.79 13.38 -11.68
CA GLN A 284 13.98 14.81 -11.91
C GLN A 284 14.38 15.58 -10.64
N VAL A 285 13.85 15.17 -9.49
CA VAL A 285 14.20 15.76 -8.18
C VAL A 285 15.56 15.29 -7.70
N ASP A 286 15.89 14.00 -7.82
CA ASP A 286 17.21 13.45 -7.42
C ASP A 286 18.35 13.98 -8.33
N SER A 287 18.04 14.35 -9.58
CA SER A 287 18.99 14.93 -10.54
C SER A 287 19.10 16.46 -10.45
N GLY A 288 18.32 17.12 -9.60
CA GLY A 288 18.33 18.58 -9.43
C GLY A 288 17.83 19.39 -10.63
N SER A 289 17.25 18.76 -11.66
CA SER A 289 16.77 19.43 -12.88
C SER A 289 15.24 19.36 -12.96
N LEU A 290 14.56 20.28 -12.28
CA LEU A 290 13.13 20.51 -12.50
C LEU A 290 12.95 21.46 -13.69
N ILE A 291 12.77 20.90 -14.89
CA ILE A 291 12.35 21.68 -16.07
C ILE A 291 10.81 21.67 -16.08
N PHE A 292 10.22 22.80 -15.68
CA PHE A 292 8.78 22.99 -15.80
C PHE A 292 8.43 23.35 -17.25
N ALA A 293 7.38 22.71 -17.78
CA ALA A 293 6.75 23.16 -19.00
C ALA A 293 6.18 24.57 -18.78
N PRO A 294 6.39 25.53 -19.70
CA PRO A 294 5.84 26.87 -19.53
C PRO A 294 4.32 26.77 -19.44
N ALA A 295 3.75 27.49 -18.48
CA ALA A 295 2.31 27.65 -18.35
C ALA A 295 1.75 28.13 -19.69
N TYR A 296 0.68 27.48 -20.16
CA TYR A 296 -0.05 27.93 -21.33
C TYR A 296 -0.70 29.27 -20.96
N SER A 297 0.01 30.37 -21.21
CA SER A 297 -0.56 31.70 -21.14
C SER A 297 -1.62 31.77 -22.24
N SER A 298 -2.88 31.68 -21.85
CA SER A 298 -4.01 32.06 -22.70
C SER A 298 -3.98 33.57 -22.88
N THR A 299 -3.02 34.06 -23.67
CA THR A 299 -2.97 35.45 -24.10
C THR A 299 -3.78 35.56 -25.38
N GLY A 300 -4.79 36.43 -25.32
CA GLY A 300 -5.76 36.64 -26.36
C GLY A 300 -5.15 36.82 -27.75
N ARG A 301 -5.86 36.25 -28.72
CA ARG A 301 -5.69 36.42 -30.14
C ARG A 301 -5.68 37.91 -30.51
N SER A 302 -4.50 38.46 -30.76
CA SER A 302 -4.30 39.58 -31.69
C SER A 302 -2.94 39.41 -32.35
N GLY A 303 -2.92 39.46 -33.68
CA GLY A 303 -1.82 38.98 -34.50
C GLY A 303 -0.58 39.88 -34.51
N THR A 304 0.57 39.27 -34.77
CA THR A 304 1.54 39.64 -35.83
C THR A 304 2.77 38.73 -35.74
N GLN A 305 3.31 38.38 -36.91
CA GLN A 305 4.51 37.57 -37.09
C GLN A 305 5.76 38.31 -36.57
N SER A 306 6.72 37.60 -35.95
CA SER A 306 8.18 37.70 -36.25
C SER A 306 9.08 36.89 -35.27
N THR A 307 9.86 35.98 -35.87
CA THR A 307 11.25 35.50 -35.56
C THR A 307 11.67 34.93 -34.19
N PRO A 308 12.60 33.93 -34.17
CA PRO A 308 13.05 33.24 -32.97
C PRO A 308 14.19 34.02 -32.27
N VAL A 309 14.10 34.20 -30.95
CA VAL A 309 15.16 34.84 -30.14
C VAL A 309 15.99 33.78 -29.41
N ALA A 310 17.30 34.00 -29.48
CA ALA A 310 18.42 33.18 -29.07
C ALA A 310 18.44 32.73 -27.61
N SER A 311 19.02 31.55 -27.41
CA SER A 311 19.45 30.99 -26.12
C SER A 311 20.55 31.86 -25.47
N LEU A 312 20.25 32.42 -24.30
CA LEU A 312 21.23 33.07 -23.43
C LEU A 312 22.03 32.01 -22.65
N GLN A 313 23.25 31.75 -23.12
CA GLN A 313 24.29 31.02 -22.39
C GLN A 313 25.07 32.01 -21.53
N THR A 314 24.76 32.08 -20.24
CA THR A 314 25.53 32.89 -19.28
C THR A 314 26.84 32.16 -18.94
N THR A 315 27.92 32.52 -19.65
CA THR A 315 29.28 32.06 -19.31
C THR A 315 29.82 32.93 -18.18
N ILE A 316 29.97 32.34 -16.99
CA ILE A 316 30.63 32.96 -15.84
C ILE A 316 32.15 32.95 -16.11
N ARG A 317 32.75 34.13 -16.30
CA ARG A 317 34.20 34.35 -16.39
C ARG A 317 34.73 34.77 -15.02
N PRO A 318 35.71 34.07 -14.40
CA PRO A 318 36.40 34.61 -13.25
C PRO A 318 37.55 35.52 -13.69
N GLU A 319 37.58 36.74 -13.16
CA GLU A 319 38.77 37.58 -13.11
C GLU A 319 39.79 36.98 -12.14
N HIS A 320 41.04 36.84 -12.57
CA HIS A 320 42.18 36.73 -11.67
C HIS A 320 43.18 37.84 -12.03
N SER A 321 43.27 38.81 -11.13
CA SER A 321 44.39 39.72 -10.98
C SER A 321 45.60 38.94 -10.46
N ASN A 322 46.76 39.11 -11.10
CA ASN A 322 48.06 39.09 -10.42
C ASN A 322 49.11 39.72 -11.35
N GLY A 323 49.80 40.73 -10.83
CA GLY A 323 50.86 41.45 -11.53
C GLY A 323 52.18 40.68 -11.59
N SER A 324 53.01 41.06 -12.56
CA SER A 324 54.46 41.04 -12.40
C SER A 324 55.10 42.03 -13.36
N LEU A 325 55.90 42.94 -12.79
CA LEU A 325 56.80 43.86 -13.47
C LEU A 325 58.12 43.12 -13.81
N LYS A 326 58.81 43.65 -14.84
CA LYS A 326 60.20 43.37 -15.29
C LYS A 326 60.34 42.21 -16.28
N GLU A 327 60.75 42.51 -17.51
CA GLU A 327 62.17 42.67 -17.87
C GLU A 327 62.33 43.49 -19.15
N LEU A 328 63.29 44.41 -19.10
CA LEU A 328 63.77 45.26 -20.18
C LEU A 328 64.81 44.47 -20.97
N ASN A 329 64.60 44.34 -22.27
CA ASN A 329 65.60 43.80 -23.19
C ASN A 329 66.51 44.94 -23.67
N SER A 330 67.76 44.93 -23.22
CA SER A 330 68.86 45.68 -23.81
C SER A 330 70.12 44.86 -23.60
N ASN A 331 70.69 44.38 -24.69
CA ASN A 331 72.12 44.18 -24.83
C ASN A 331 72.47 44.13 -26.32
N GLU A 332 73.21 45.14 -26.74
CA GLU A 332 74.02 45.17 -27.92
C GLU A 332 75.47 45.41 -27.45
N ILE A 333 76.45 44.84 -28.19
CA ILE A 333 77.89 45.20 -28.27
C ILE A 333 78.81 44.59 -27.18
N THR A 334 80.04 44.08 -27.40
CA THR A 334 80.92 43.60 -28.50
C THR A 334 82.20 43.06 -27.82
N VAL A 335 83.00 42.26 -28.56
CA VAL A 335 84.38 41.76 -28.34
C VAL A 335 84.47 40.32 -27.83
#